data_AF-A0A316CUX3-F1
#
_entry.id   AF-A0A316CUX3-F1
#
_cell.length_a   1.000
_cell.length_b   1.000
_cell.length_c   1.000
_cell.angle_alpha   90.00
_cell.angle_beta   90.00
_cell.angle_gamma   90.00
#
_symmetry.space_group_name_H-M   'P 1'
#
loop_
_entity.id
_entity.type
_entity.pdbx_description
1 polymer ?
#
loop_
_entity_poly.entity_id
_entity_poly.type
_entity_poly.pdbx_seq_one_letter_code
_entity_poly.pdbx_strand_id
1 'polypeptide(L)'
;MTFPVRWRSAVAAGVLALILPSLALADRLTLAPFKDDLFAYPGVLSTGDGGAYTVVDYREMRDINARDEVPERRVRGKYVSTGVRGVQKDLVLKTDAGDVRHFAVGAQQGAKLIVIYLHGQGGSRRQGVDDFTFGGNFNRVKNLMAENGGLYLSPDFPDFGDKGAAQIAALIAHYAERSPGAAVFVACGSMGGALCWKLAADKTVAPKLSGLLLLGSLWDESFFNSAAFKRKVPVFFGQGSRDTVFPVDRQEAFFRAISARSPGYPTRFVRFESGTHGTPIRMTDWRGVLNWMLSLRH
;
A
#
# COMPACT_ATOMS: atom_id res chain seq x y z
N MET A 1 89.39 8.86 25.52
CA MET A 1 88.92 7.46 25.37
C MET A 1 87.41 7.47 25.30
N THR A 2 86.91 6.89 24.22
CA THR A 2 85.54 6.87 23.70
C THR A 2 84.53 6.15 24.60
N PHE A 3 83.37 6.75 24.83
CA PHE A 3 82.14 6.04 25.20
C PHE A 3 81.54 5.35 23.97
N PRO A 4 80.80 4.24 24.16
CA PRO A 4 79.43 4.29 23.69
C PRO A 4 78.42 3.66 24.66
N VAL A 5 77.32 4.39 24.84
CA VAL A 5 76.07 3.96 25.48
C VAL A 5 75.31 3.07 24.48
N ARG A 6 74.98 1.84 24.88
CA ARG A 6 74.13 0.93 24.10
C ARG A 6 72.66 1.31 24.30
N TRP A 7 72.03 1.91 23.29
CA TRP A 7 70.58 2.08 23.22
C TRP A 7 69.94 0.76 22.80
N ARG A 8 69.09 0.20 23.67
CA ARG A 8 68.20 -0.93 23.36
C ARG A 8 66.93 -0.38 22.73
N SER A 9 66.75 -0.56 21.43
CA SER A 9 65.48 -0.29 20.75
C SER A 9 64.54 -1.47 20.97
N ALA A 10 63.61 -1.34 21.92
CA ALA A 10 62.48 -2.25 22.05
C ALA A 10 61.42 -1.86 21.00
N VAL A 11 61.25 -2.70 19.98
CA VAL A 11 60.15 -2.56 19.00
C VAL A 11 58.88 -3.06 19.66
N ALA A 12 58.05 -2.14 20.14
CA ALA A 12 56.69 -2.44 20.59
C ALA A 12 55.80 -2.62 19.35
N ALA A 13 55.49 -3.86 18.99
CA ALA A 13 54.49 -4.17 17.98
C ALA A 13 53.08 -3.92 18.54
N GLY A 14 52.54 -2.74 18.30
CA GLY A 14 51.15 -2.41 18.60
C GLY A 14 50.22 -3.12 17.61
N VAL A 15 49.47 -4.12 18.09
CA VAL A 15 48.35 -4.71 17.34
C VAL A 15 47.18 -3.74 17.40
N LEU A 16 47.00 -2.96 16.34
CA LEU A 16 45.83 -2.11 16.15
C LEU A 16 44.67 -3.00 15.68
N ALA A 17 43.78 -3.40 16.59
CA ALA A 17 42.55 -4.10 16.24
C ALA A 17 41.62 -3.15 15.48
N LEU A 18 41.61 -3.26 14.16
CA LEU A 18 40.63 -2.61 13.28
C LEU A 18 39.25 -3.19 13.57
N ILE A 19 38.46 -2.47 14.37
CA ILE A 19 37.03 -2.70 14.50
C ILE A 19 36.40 -2.25 13.17
N LEU A 20 36.28 -3.17 12.23
CA LEU A 20 35.50 -2.95 11.00
C LEU A 20 34.02 -2.84 11.43
N PRO A 21 33.34 -1.70 11.19
CA PRO A 21 31.92 -1.64 11.39
C PRO A 21 31.27 -2.59 10.38
N SER A 22 30.63 -3.65 10.89
CA SER A 22 29.71 -4.47 10.10
C SER A 22 28.61 -3.54 9.59
N LEU A 23 28.72 -3.15 8.32
CA LEU A 23 27.60 -2.57 7.58
C LEU A 23 26.52 -3.65 7.54
N ALA A 24 25.62 -3.62 8.52
CA ALA A 24 24.37 -4.35 8.44
C ALA A 24 23.65 -3.81 7.20
N LEU A 25 23.71 -4.56 6.11
CA LEU A 25 22.76 -4.41 5.01
C LEU A 25 21.39 -4.59 5.65
N ALA A 26 20.68 -3.49 5.88
CA ALA A 26 19.30 -3.54 6.32
C ALA A 26 18.52 -4.30 5.25
N ASP A 27 18.07 -5.51 5.58
CA ASP A 27 17.19 -6.27 4.70
C ASP A 27 15.98 -5.40 4.40
N ARG A 28 15.84 -5.00 3.13
CA ARG A 28 14.67 -4.25 2.69
C ARG A 28 13.44 -5.12 2.92
N LEU A 29 12.52 -4.61 3.73
CA LEU A 29 11.27 -5.29 4.04
C LEU A 29 10.59 -5.74 2.74
N THR A 30 10.48 -7.06 2.58
CA THR A 30 9.81 -7.71 1.46
C THR A 30 8.80 -8.68 2.02
N LEU A 31 7.56 -8.63 1.54
CA LEU A 31 6.49 -9.50 2.02
C LEU A 31 6.71 -10.93 1.54
N ALA A 32 6.55 -11.89 2.44
CA ALA A 32 6.34 -13.30 2.14
C ALA A 32 5.08 -13.48 1.27
N PRO A 33 5.07 -14.45 0.34
CA PRO A 33 3.95 -14.69 -0.56
C PRO A 33 2.72 -15.20 0.19
N PHE A 34 1.53 -14.88 -0.34
CA PHE A 34 0.28 -15.48 0.14
C PHE A 34 -0.68 -15.71 -1.03
N LYS A 35 -0.84 -16.99 -1.39
CA LYS A 35 -1.64 -17.45 -2.54
C LYS A 35 -1.31 -16.73 -3.86
N ASP A 36 -0.04 -16.37 -4.07
CA ASP A 36 0.36 -15.51 -5.19
C ASP A 36 -0.07 -16.07 -6.56
N ASP A 37 0.08 -17.37 -6.80
CA ASP A 37 -0.32 -17.99 -8.08
C ASP A 37 -1.81 -17.79 -8.41
N LEU A 38 -2.68 -17.73 -7.38
CA LEU A 38 -4.12 -17.53 -7.57
C LEU A 38 -4.47 -16.06 -7.86
N PHE A 39 -3.62 -15.12 -7.46
CA PHE A 39 -3.88 -13.69 -7.57
C PHE A 39 -2.90 -12.95 -8.48
N ALA A 40 -2.01 -13.67 -9.14
CA ALA A 40 -1.18 -13.16 -10.22
C ALA A 40 -2.08 -12.61 -11.33
N TYR A 41 -1.59 -11.61 -12.05
CA TYR A 41 -2.29 -11.15 -13.24
C TYR A 41 -2.40 -12.30 -14.25
N PRO A 42 -3.61 -12.58 -14.77
CA PRO A 42 -3.86 -13.77 -15.58
C PRO A 42 -3.16 -13.71 -16.95
N GLY A 43 -2.72 -12.52 -17.36
CA GLY A 43 -1.96 -12.26 -18.56
C GLY A 43 -1.67 -10.76 -18.67
N VAL A 44 -0.54 -10.41 -19.28
CA VAL A 44 -0.17 -9.03 -19.59
C VAL A 44 -0.28 -8.85 -21.09
N LEU A 45 -1.17 -7.95 -21.54
CA LEU A 45 -1.34 -7.61 -22.95
C LEU A 45 -0.22 -6.69 -23.44
N SER A 46 0.20 -5.73 -22.59
CA SER A 46 1.31 -4.85 -22.89
C SER A 46 1.91 -4.25 -21.63
N THR A 47 3.17 -3.84 -21.75
CA THR A 47 3.89 -3.06 -20.73
C THR A 47 4.57 -1.89 -21.43
N GLY A 48 4.44 -0.70 -20.85
CA GLY A 48 5.02 0.54 -21.34
C GLY A 48 5.74 1.31 -20.24
N ASP A 49 6.35 2.44 -20.60
CA ASP A 49 6.94 3.41 -19.67
C ASP A 49 7.98 2.79 -18.72
N GLY A 50 8.83 1.90 -19.25
CA GLY A 50 9.84 1.21 -18.44
C GLY A 50 9.23 0.33 -17.34
N GLY A 51 8.01 -0.18 -17.54
CA GLY A 51 7.28 -0.97 -16.54
C GLY A 51 6.33 -0.17 -15.66
N ALA A 52 6.21 1.15 -15.87
CA ALA A 52 5.29 1.99 -15.10
C ALA A 52 3.83 1.88 -15.56
N TYR A 53 3.57 1.38 -16.76
CA TYR A 53 2.20 1.20 -17.28
C TYR A 53 2.02 -0.24 -17.77
N THR A 54 0.99 -0.93 -17.29
CA THR A 54 0.70 -2.33 -17.65
C THR A 54 -0.76 -2.48 -18.03
N VAL A 55 -1.02 -3.18 -19.13
CA VAL A 55 -2.37 -3.61 -19.52
C VAL A 55 -2.51 -5.09 -19.22
N VAL A 56 -3.49 -5.43 -18.39
CA VAL A 56 -3.81 -6.80 -18.01
C VAL A 56 -4.95 -7.31 -18.89
N ASP A 57 -4.83 -8.55 -19.37
CA ASP A 57 -5.88 -9.28 -20.09
C ASP A 57 -6.98 -9.67 -19.11
N TYR A 58 -7.79 -8.73 -18.60
CA TYR A 58 -8.93 -9.07 -17.74
C TYR A 58 -10.08 -9.63 -18.60
N ARG A 59 -10.77 -10.66 -18.11
CA ARG A 59 -11.93 -11.27 -18.78
C ARG A 59 -12.96 -11.70 -17.75
N GLU A 60 -14.17 -11.16 -17.85
CA GLU A 60 -15.28 -11.46 -16.94
C GLU A 60 -15.49 -12.99 -16.76
N MET A 61 -15.57 -13.75 -17.86
CA MET A 61 -15.78 -15.19 -17.80
C MET A 61 -14.72 -15.95 -16.97
N ARG A 62 -13.47 -15.50 -16.99
CA ARG A 62 -12.37 -16.14 -16.23
C ARG A 62 -12.28 -15.56 -14.82
N ASP A 63 -12.26 -14.24 -14.72
CA ASP A 63 -11.88 -13.53 -13.51
C ASP A 63 -13.07 -13.29 -12.57
N ILE A 64 -14.31 -13.42 -13.07
CA ILE A 64 -15.56 -13.46 -12.30
C ILE A 64 -16.17 -14.86 -12.37
N ASN A 65 -16.70 -15.30 -13.52
CA ASN A 65 -17.57 -16.49 -13.56
C ASN A 65 -16.85 -17.79 -13.21
N ALA A 66 -15.59 -17.96 -13.60
CA ALA A 66 -14.79 -19.14 -13.25
C ALA A 66 -14.15 -19.03 -11.85
N ARG A 67 -13.87 -17.82 -11.37
CA ARG A 67 -13.28 -17.55 -10.05
C ARG A 67 -14.29 -17.64 -8.92
N ASP A 68 -15.51 -17.16 -9.17
CA ASP A 68 -16.58 -17.08 -8.18
C ASP A 68 -17.41 -18.36 -8.11
N GLU A 69 -17.96 -18.61 -6.93
CA GLU A 69 -19.02 -19.58 -6.69
C GLU A 69 -20.37 -18.93 -7.02
N VAL A 70 -20.56 -17.69 -6.57
CA VAL A 70 -21.67 -16.82 -6.96
C VAL A 70 -21.06 -15.55 -7.56
N PRO A 71 -21.21 -15.29 -8.87
CA PRO A 71 -20.60 -14.15 -9.55
C PRO A 71 -20.75 -12.85 -8.76
N GLU A 72 -19.62 -12.16 -8.57
CA GLU A 72 -19.47 -10.87 -7.88
C GLU A 72 -19.80 -10.86 -6.37
N ARG A 73 -20.46 -11.90 -5.86
CA ARG A 73 -20.93 -11.97 -4.47
C ARG A 73 -20.08 -12.87 -3.59
N ARG A 74 -19.57 -13.96 -4.15
CA ARG A 74 -18.84 -14.97 -3.38
C ARG A 74 -17.80 -15.69 -4.23
N VAL A 75 -16.54 -15.53 -3.87
CA VAL A 75 -15.44 -16.29 -4.45
C VAL A 75 -15.44 -17.76 -4.00
N ARG A 76 -14.93 -18.67 -4.84
CA ARG A 76 -14.69 -20.06 -4.47
C ARG A 76 -13.70 -20.18 -3.31
N GLY A 77 -13.88 -21.19 -2.46
CA GLY A 77 -13.11 -21.39 -1.22
C GLY A 77 -11.59 -21.43 -1.39
N LYS A 78 -11.05 -21.86 -2.55
CA LYS A 78 -9.59 -21.89 -2.79
C LYS A 78 -8.92 -20.50 -2.68
N TYR A 79 -9.67 -19.42 -2.89
CA TYR A 79 -9.17 -18.04 -2.78
C TYR A 79 -9.24 -17.47 -1.35
N VAL A 80 -9.80 -18.21 -0.39
CA VAL A 80 -10.06 -17.72 0.97
C VAL A 80 -9.33 -18.57 2.00
N SER A 81 -8.71 -17.92 2.97
CA SER A 81 -8.24 -18.51 4.22
C SER A 81 -8.81 -17.71 5.39
N THR A 82 -9.75 -18.28 6.13
CA THR A 82 -10.49 -17.58 7.19
C THR A 82 -9.79 -17.59 8.55
N GLY A 83 -8.66 -18.29 8.71
CA GLY A 83 -7.88 -18.31 9.96
C GLY A 83 -7.50 -16.90 10.44
N VAL A 84 -7.30 -15.96 9.52
CA VAL A 84 -7.04 -14.55 9.80
C VAL A 84 -8.11 -13.86 10.66
N ARG A 85 -9.34 -14.39 10.72
CA ARG A 85 -10.41 -13.89 11.59
C ARG A 85 -10.02 -13.95 13.08
N GLY A 86 -9.16 -14.89 13.48
CA GLY A 86 -8.69 -15.00 14.86
C GLY A 86 -7.92 -13.76 15.34
N VAL A 87 -7.32 -13.00 14.41
CA VAL A 87 -6.57 -11.77 14.70
C VAL A 87 -7.26 -10.51 14.19
N GLN A 88 -8.54 -10.59 13.83
CA GLN A 88 -9.39 -9.46 13.45
C GLN A 88 -10.17 -8.93 14.66
N LYS A 89 -10.17 -7.62 14.88
CA LYS A 89 -10.91 -6.92 15.95
C LYS A 89 -11.79 -5.81 15.35
N ASP A 90 -13.03 -5.68 15.81
CA ASP A 90 -13.89 -4.51 15.54
C ASP A 90 -13.66 -3.52 16.70
N LEU A 91 -13.07 -2.37 16.39
CA LEU A 91 -12.57 -1.40 17.37
C LEU A 91 -13.20 -0.03 17.15
N VAL A 92 -13.13 0.79 18.18
CA VAL A 92 -13.47 2.21 18.12
C VAL A 92 -12.29 2.99 18.68
N LEU A 93 -11.72 3.86 17.86
CA LEU A 93 -10.72 4.83 18.31
C LEU A 93 -11.41 6.16 18.62
N LYS A 94 -11.29 6.64 19.86
CA LYS A 94 -11.75 7.98 20.23
C LYS A 94 -10.68 9.01 19.86
N THR A 95 -11.07 10.06 19.15
CA THR A 95 -10.16 11.14 18.71
C THR A 95 -10.84 12.48 18.87
N ASP A 96 -10.06 13.57 18.83
CA ASP A 96 -10.61 14.93 18.80
C ASP A 96 -11.43 15.20 17.52
N ALA A 97 -11.17 14.44 16.44
CA ALA A 97 -11.97 14.46 15.20
C ALA A 97 -13.24 13.58 15.27
N GLY A 98 -13.50 12.94 16.42
CA GLY A 98 -14.61 12.04 16.67
C GLY A 98 -14.22 10.55 16.70
N ASP A 99 -15.21 9.70 16.94
CA ASP A 99 -15.02 8.25 17.02
C ASP A 99 -14.82 7.63 15.64
N VAL A 100 -13.76 6.81 15.51
CA VAL A 100 -13.43 6.08 14.29
C VAL A 100 -13.64 4.59 14.52
N ARG A 101 -14.79 4.07 14.05
CA ARG A 101 -15.05 2.62 14.03
C ARG A 101 -14.22 1.98 12.93
N HIS A 102 -13.50 0.91 13.23
CA HIS A 102 -12.65 0.27 12.25
C HIS A 102 -12.40 -1.20 12.60
N PHE A 103 -12.16 -2.01 11.57
CA PHE A 103 -11.55 -3.31 11.78
C PHE A 103 -10.03 -3.19 11.76
N ALA A 104 -9.38 -3.85 12.70
CA ALA A 104 -7.93 -4.04 12.75
C ALA A 104 -7.58 -5.52 12.63
N VAL A 105 -6.66 -5.87 11.74
CA VAL A 105 -6.27 -7.26 11.46
C VAL A 105 -4.75 -7.37 11.45
N GLY A 106 -4.20 -8.20 12.35
CA GLY A 106 -2.75 -8.36 12.51
C GLY A 106 -2.19 -7.57 13.70
N ALA A 107 -0.94 -7.10 13.60
CA ALA A 107 -0.19 -6.50 14.69
C ALA A 107 -0.62 -5.06 14.98
N GLN A 108 -1.38 -4.82 16.07
CA GLN A 108 -1.84 -3.47 16.42
C GLN A 108 -0.75 -2.57 17.04
N GLN A 109 0.39 -3.17 17.40
CA GLN A 109 1.58 -2.50 17.91
C GLN A 109 2.81 -3.17 17.30
N GLY A 110 3.88 -2.41 17.06
CA GLY A 110 5.12 -2.92 16.47
C GLY A 110 4.97 -3.49 15.07
N ALA A 111 3.95 -3.06 14.30
CA ALA A 111 3.77 -3.53 12.94
C ALA A 111 4.93 -3.08 12.04
N LYS A 112 5.38 -3.95 11.13
CA LYS A 112 6.40 -3.59 10.13
C LYS A 112 5.84 -2.70 9.02
N LEU A 113 4.54 -2.84 8.75
CA LEU A 113 3.79 -2.06 7.78
C LEU A 113 2.31 -2.00 8.16
N ILE A 114 1.65 -0.94 7.71
CA ILE A 114 0.24 -0.65 7.92
C ILE A 114 -0.39 -0.40 6.55
N VAL A 115 -1.45 -1.14 6.23
CA VAL A 115 -2.27 -0.93 5.03
C VAL A 115 -3.67 -0.53 5.48
N ILE A 116 -4.12 0.63 5.04
CA ILE A 116 -5.48 1.13 5.29
C ILE A 116 -6.27 1.10 3.99
N TYR A 117 -7.45 0.50 3.99
CA TYR A 117 -8.37 0.55 2.87
C TYR A 117 -9.55 1.48 3.18
N LEU A 118 -9.67 2.57 2.42
CA LEU A 118 -10.78 3.52 2.47
C LEU A 118 -11.82 3.13 1.41
N HIS A 119 -13.02 2.81 1.88
CA HIS A 119 -14.10 2.36 1.01
C HIS A 119 -14.66 3.48 0.11
N GLY A 120 -15.39 3.09 -0.93
CA GLY A 120 -16.11 4.02 -1.81
C GLY A 120 -17.46 4.45 -1.26
N GLN A 121 -18.19 5.24 -2.05
CA GLN A 121 -19.57 5.63 -1.74
C GLN A 121 -20.46 4.38 -1.60
N GLY A 122 -21.31 4.36 -0.57
CA GLY A 122 -22.14 3.19 -0.23
C GLY A 122 -21.38 2.04 0.46
N GLY A 123 -20.06 2.15 0.62
CA GLY A 123 -19.25 1.21 1.38
C GLY A 123 -19.29 1.44 2.89
N SER A 124 -18.59 0.59 3.62
CA SER A 124 -18.31 0.73 5.07
C SER A 124 -17.05 -0.03 5.44
N ARG A 125 -16.61 0.07 6.71
CA ARG A 125 -15.54 -0.76 7.28
C ARG A 125 -15.72 -2.26 7.06
N ARG A 126 -16.96 -2.73 6.90
CA ARG A 126 -17.26 -4.15 6.66
C ARG A 126 -16.85 -4.60 5.26
N GLN A 127 -16.95 -3.71 4.25
CA GLN A 127 -16.58 -4.03 2.88
C GLN A 127 -15.12 -4.46 2.80
N GLY A 128 -14.22 -3.70 3.43
CA GLY A 128 -12.78 -3.96 3.37
C GLY A 128 -12.32 -5.21 4.14
N VAL A 129 -13.20 -5.88 4.89
CA VAL A 129 -12.88 -7.13 5.60
C VAL A 129 -13.75 -8.31 5.18
N ASP A 130 -14.62 -8.15 4.19
CA ASP A 130 -15.41 -9.24 3.67
C ASP A 130 -14.50 -10.24 2.94
N ASP A 131 -14.47 -11.48 3.42
CA ASP A 131 -13.55 -12.49 2.92
C ASP A 131 -13.89 -13.02 1.51
N PHE A 132 -15.14 -12.88 1.09
CA PHE A 132 -15.67 -13.58 -0.08
C PHE A 132 -15.92 -12.66 -1.28
N THR A 133 -16.18 -11.38 -1.03
CA THR A 133 -16.39 -10.39 -2.09
C THR A 133 -15.09 -10.03 -2.80
N PHE A 134 -15.21 -9.35 -3.95
CA PHE A 134 -14.06 -8.90 -4.76
C PHE A 134 -13.04 -10.02 -5.02
N GLY A 135 -13.52 -11.23 -5.34
CA GLY A 135 -12.66 -12.38 -5.63
C GLY A 135 -11.81 -12.85 -4.43
N GLY A 136 -12.12 -12.43 -3.20
CA GLY A 136 -11.31 -12.72 -2.02
C GLY A 136 -10.08 -11.83 -1.87
N ASN A 137 -9.99 -10.71 -2.60
CA ASN A 137 -8.81 -9.85 -2.54
C ASN A 137 -8.65 -9.14 -1.18
N PHE A 138 -9.75 -8.87 -0.47
CA PHE A 138 -9.70 -8.42 0.92
C PHE A 138 -9.23 -9.52 1.87
N ASN A 139 -9.63 -10.78 1.65
CA ASN A 139 -9.07 -11.89 2.41
C ASN A 139 -7.55 -12.01 2.20
N ARG A 140 -7.07 -11.85 0.96
CA ARG A 140 -5.65 -11.88 0.64
C ARG A 140 -4.85 -10.81 1.36
N VAL A 141 -5.25 -9.54 1.28
CA VAL A 141 -4.49 -8.46 1.95
C VAL A 141 -4.50 -8.61 3.47
N LYS A 142 -5.61 -9.08 4.07
CA LYS A 142 -5.67 -9.40 5.50
C LYS A 142 -4.64 -10.47 5.90
N ASN A 143 -4.56 -11.57 5.15
CA ASN A 143 -3.59 -12.64 5.43
C ASN A 143 -2.15 -12.16 5.17
N LEU A 144 -1.89 -11.43 4.09
CA LEU A 144 -0.58 -10.82 3.82
C LEU A 144 -0.11 -9.98 5.00
N MET A 145 -0.98 -9.12 5.56
CA MET A 145 -0.60 -8.29 6.70
C MET A 145 -0.39 -9.14 7.96
N ALA A 146 -1.32 -10.02 8.30
CA ALA A 146 -1.21 -10.84 9.50
C ALA A 146 0.05 -11.73 9.51
N GLU A 147 0.40 -12.35 8.38
CA GLU A 147 1.55 -13.27 8.29
C GLU A 147 2.90 -12.54 8.19
N ASN A 148 2.92 -11.29 7.76
CA ASN A 148 4.15 -10.50 7.61
C ASN A 148 4.43 -9.56 8.79
N GLY A 149 3.73 -9.73 9.91
CA GLY A 149 3.84 -8.83 11.06
C GLY A 149 3.39 -7.40 10.74
N GLY A 150 2.44 -7.26 9.81
CA GLY A 150 1.80 -6.02 9.43
C GLY A 150 0.44 -5.84 10.09
N LEU A 151 -0.18 -4.71 9.78
CA LEU A 151 -1.51 -4.32 10.21
C LEU A 151 -2.36 -3.94 9.01
N TYR A 152 -3.54 -4.54 8.89
CA TYR A 152 -4.57 -4.10 7.95
C TYR A 152 -5.69 -3.38 8.70
N LEU A 153 -6.11 -2.23 8.18
CA LEU A 153 -7.18 -1.40 8.73
C LEU A 153 -8.27 -1.18 7.67
N SER A 154 -9.52 -1.37 8.08
CA SER A 154 -10.68 -0.89 7.30
C SER A 154 -11.55 -0.04 8.21
N PRO A 155 -11.54 1.30 8.06
CA PRO A 155 -12.31 2.22 8.89
C PRO A 155 -13.63 2.64 8.24
N ASP A 156 -14.56 3.08 9.08
CA ASP A 156 -15.65 3.97 8.70
C ASP A 156 -15.17 5.43 8.80
N PHE A 157 -15.84 6.31 8.09
CA PHE A 157 -15.68 7.75 8.16
C PHE A 157 -17.01 8.43 7.80
N PRO A 158 -17.27 9.64 8.31
CA PRO A 158 -18.58 10.30 8.18
C PRO A 158 -18.84 10.85 6.78
N ASP A 159 -17.79 11.21 6.04
CA ASP A 159 -17.87 11.79 4.71
C ASP A 159 -16.55 11.61 3.94
N PHE A 160 -16.56 12.01 2.67
CA PHE A 160 -15.37 12.08 1.80
C PHE A 160 -14.71 13.46 1.85
N GLY A 161 -15.07 14.28 2.86
CA GLY A 161 -14.66 15.66 3.06
C GLY A 161 -13.57 15.81 4.11
N ASP A 162 -13.46 17.01 4.68
CA ASP A 162 -12.41 17.35 5.66
C ASP A 162 -12.59 16.60 6.98
N LYS A 163 -13.83 16.33 7.40
CA LYS A 163 -14.09 15.59 8.64
C LYS A 163 -13.68 14.13 8.52
N GLY A 164 -14.03 13.47 7.40
CA GLY A 164 -13.52 12.14 7.09
C GLY A 164 -12.00 12.11 7.03
N ALA A 165 -11.37 13.07 6.36
CA ALA A 165 -9.91 13.15 6.27
C ALA A 165 -9.25 13.31 7.65
N ALA A 166 -9.79 14.16 8.51
CA ALA A 166 -9.29 14.36 9.87
C ALA A 166 -9.37 13.09 10.73
N GLN A 167 -10.47 12.33 10.63
CA GLN A 167 -10.61 11.06 11.33
C GLN A 167 -9.59 10.01 10.85
N ILE A 168 -9.37 9.92 9.55
CA ILE A 168 -8.38 8.99 8.99
C ILE A 168 -6.94 9.42 9.31
N ALA A 169 -6.66 10.73 9.32
CA ALA A 169 -5.39 11.27 9.77
C ALA A 169 -5.09 10.88 11.22
N ALA A 170 -6.08 11.01 12.11
CA ALA A 170 -5.96 10.60 13.51
C ALA A 170 -5.76 9.09 13.67
N LEU A 171 -6.46 8.28 12.88
CA LEU A 171 -6.25 6.82 12.85
C LEU A 171 -4.83 6.44 12.40
N ILE A 172 -4.33 7.08 11.33
CA ILE A 172 -2.96 6.89 10.85
C ILE A 172 -1.96 7.29 11.94
N ALA A 173 -2.14 8.44 12.57
CA ALA A 173 -1.25 8.92 13.63
C ALA A 173 -1.21 7.93 14.80
N HIS A 174 -2.36 7.46 15.27
CA HIS A 174 -2.48 6.51 16.37
C HIS A 174 -1.68 5.21 16.16
N TYR A 175 -1.82 4.60 14.97
CA TYR A 175 -1.16 3.34 14.66
C TYR A 175 0.30 3.50 14.25
N ALA A 176 0.66 4.62 13.60
CA ALA A 176 2.06 4.93 13.31
C ALA A 176 2.87 5.19 14.58
N GLU A 177 2.28 5.83 15.60
CA GLU A 177 2.92 6.00 16.92
C GLU A 177 3.17 4.65 17.61
N ARG A 178 2.22 3.72 17.52
CA ARG A 178 2.32 2.37 18.10
C ARG A 178 3.21 1.42 17.32
N SER A 179 3.60 1.81 16.10
CA SER A 179 4.46 1.02 15.23
C SER A 179 5.56 1.91 14.62
N PRO A 180 6.51 2.40 15.43
CA PRO A 180 7.58 3.25 14.93
C PRO A 180 8.34 2.60 13.77
N GLY A 181 8.53 3.34 12.68
CA GLY A 181 9.22 2.87 11.48
C GLY A 181 8.36 2.09 10.47
N ALA A 182 7.10 1.78 10.81
CA ALA A 182 6.19 1.08 9.91
C ALA A 182 6.00 1.82 8.58
N ALA A 183 5.99 1.08 7.47
CA ALA A 183 5.54 1.63 6.19
C ALA A 183 4.02 1.83 6.21
N VAL A 184 3.52 3.02 5.88
CA VAL A 184 2.06 3.29 5.87
C VAL A 184 1.55 3.44 4.44
N PHE A 185 0.63 2.58 4.04
CA PHE A 185 -0.01 2.59 2.73
C PHE A 185 -1.50 2.88 2.88
N VAL A 186 -2.03 3.76 2.04
CA VAL A 186 -3.47 4.04 2.00
C VAL A 186 -3.99 3.68 0.62
N ALA A 187 -4.88 2.69 0.58
CA ALA A 187 -5.61 2.28 -0.59
C ALA A 187 -7.02 2.85 -0.56
N CYS A 188 -7.47 3.38 -1.69
CA CYS A 188 -8.72 4.11 -1.80
C CYS A 188 -9.54 3.55 -2.97
N GLY A 189 -10.70 2.98 -2.64
CA GLY A 189 -11.67 2.52 -3.64
C GLY A 189 -12.62 3.66 -4.03
N SER A 190 -12.83 3.89 -5.33
CA SER A 190 -13.84 4.84 -5.81
C SER A 190 -13.76 6.20 -5.11
N MET A 191 -14.86 6.69 -4.52
CA MET A 191 -14.91 7.98 -3.83
C MET A 191 -13.98 8.10 -2.61
N GLY A 192 -13.47 6.99 -2.06
CA GLY A 192 -12.43 7.02 -1.03
C GLY A 192 -11.17 7.78 -1.47
N GLY A 193 -10.93 7.92 -2.78
CA GLY A 193 -9.78 8.67 -3.30
C GLY A 193 -9.78 10.14 -2.91
N ALA A 194 -10.95 10.75 -2.68
CA ALA A 194 -11.03 12.12 -2.19
C ALA A 194 -10.33 12.27 -0.83
N LEU A 195 -10.43 11.24 0.03
CA LEU A 195 -9.69 11.19 1.29
C LEU A 195 -8.19 10.93 1.05
N CYS A 196 -7.80 10.05 0.13
CA CYS A 196 -6.39 9.89 -0.26
C CYS A 196 -5.75 11.23 -0.68
N TRP A 197 -6.45 12.04 -1.47
CA TRP A 197 -5.93 13.34 -1.92
C TRP A 197 -5.85 14.38 -0.80
N LYS A 198 -6.82 14.39 0.12
CA LYS A 198 -6.73 15.22 1.33
C LYS A 198 -5.57 14.80 2.24
N LEU A 199 -5.38 13.51 2.47
CA LEU A 199 -4.26 12.97 3.24
C LEU A 199 -2.90 13.25 2.56
N ALA A 200 -2.87 13.27 1.23
CA ALA A 200 -1.69 13.67 0.46
C ALA A 200 -1.33 15.15 0.67
N ALA A 201 -2.33 16.03 0.80
CA ALA A 201 -2.15 17.46 1.05
C ALA A 201 -1.76 17.77 2.51
N ASP A 202 -2.25 16.99 3.47
CA ASP A 202 -2.00 17.18 4.90
C ASP A 202 -0.50 17.07 5.24
N LYS A 203 0.06 18.16 5.80
CA LYS A 203 1.49 18.27 6.12
C LYS A 203 1.93 17.38 7.29
N THR A 204 1.00 16.92 8.11
CA THR A 204 1.26 16.02 9.25
C THR A 204 1.15 14.55 8.86
N VAL A 205 0.30 14.24 7.87
CA VAL A 205 0.11 12.86 7.37
C VAL A 205 1.08 12.52 6.25
N ALA A 206 1.29 13.42 5.27
CA ALA A 206 2.13 13.14 4.12
C ALA A 206 3.55 12.64 4.46
N PRO A 207 4.23 13.08 5.53
CA PRO A 207 5.51 12.51 5.97
C PRO A 207 5.45 11.05 6.41
N LYS A 208 4.29 10.57 6.87
CA LYS A 208 4.07 9.19 7.32
C LYS A 208 3.75 8.24 6.16
N LEU A 209 3.24 8.76 5.04
CA LEU A 209 2.84 7.97 3.89
C LEU A 209 4.05 7.36 3.17
N SER A 210 3.98 6.05 2.96
CA SER A 210 4.89 5.24 2.14
C SER A 210 4.30 4.89 0.78
N GLY A 211 3.00 5.12 0.56
CA GLY A 211 2.38 5.03 -0.76
C GLY A 211 0.87 5.19 -0.75
N LEU A 212 0.32 5.54 -1.91
CA LEU A 212 -1.11 5.69 -2.17
C LEU A 212 -1.53 4.74 -3.28
N LEU A 213 -2.66 4.04 -3.10
CA LEU A 213 -3.23 3.14 -4.12
C LEU A 213 -4.63 3.62 -4.47
N LEU A 214 -4.88 3.91 -5.74
CA LEU A 214 -6.15 4.39 -6.26
C LEU A 214 -6.78 3.25 -7.05
N LEU A 215 -7.87 2.69 -6.54
CA LEU A 215 -8.50 1.47 -7.05
C LEU A 215 -9.86 1.83 -7.66
N GLY A 216 -9.89 2.04 -8.98
CA GLY A 216 -11.11 2.51 -9.67
C GLY A 216 -11.57 3.84 -9.08
N SER A 217 -10.64 4.78 -8.90
CA SER A 217 -10.81 5.96 -8.04
C SER A 217 -10.50 7.24 -8.82
N LEU A 218 -11.00 8.37 -8.33
CA LEU A 218 -10.88 9.67 -8.98
C LEU A 218 -9.47 10.25 -8.98
N TRP A 219 -9.22 11.13 -9.94
CA TRP A 219 -8.06 12.02 -9.98
C TRP A 219 -8.35 13.35 -9.28
N ASP A 220 -7.31 14.05 -8.85
CA ASP A 220 -7.40 15.41 -8.29
C ASP A 220 -6.10 16.16 -8.58
N GLU A 221 -6.16 17.22 -9.39
CA GLU A 221 -4.98 18.00 -9.77
C GLU A 221 -4.39 18.83 -8.62
N SER A 222 -5.13 19.03 -7.52
CA SER A 222 -4.56 19.63 -6.30
C SER A 222 -3.39 18.81 -5.75
N PHE A 223 -3.34 17.51 -6.09
CA PHE A 223 -2.23 16.63 -5.76
C PHE A 223 -0.88 17.21 -6.17
N PHE A 224 -0.77 17.90 -7.31
CA PHE A 224 0.48 18.47 -7.80
C PHE A 224 1.08 19.54 -6.85
N ASN A 225 0.26 20.14 -5.99
CA ASN A 225 0.70 21.11 -4.99
C ASN A 225 0.83 20.51 -3.58
N SER A 226 0.47 19.23 -3.42
CA SER A 226 0.40 18.55 -2.13
C SER A 226 1.78 18.30 -1.49
N ALA A 227 1.78 18.08 -0.17
CA ALA A 227 2.98 17.69 0.56
C ALA A 227 3.50 16.33 0.09
N ALA A 228 2.62 15.37 -0.21
CA ALA A 228 2.99 14.05 -0.71
C ALA A 228 3.62 14.09 -2.11
N PHE A 229 3.14 14.95 -3.01
CA PHE A 229 3.76 15.11 -4.34
C PHE A 229 5.17 15.67 -4.24
N LYS A 230 5.38 16.71 -3.44
CA LYS A 230 6.73 17.27 -3.18
C LYS A 230 7.69 16.23 -2.62
N ARG A 231 7.19 15.31 -1.80
CA ARG A 231 7.95 14.20 -1.21
C ARG A 231 8.10 12.98 -2.12
N LYS A 232 7.50 12.99 -3.32
CA LYS A 232 7.46 11.83 -4.22
C LYS A 232 6.90 10.56 -3.56
N VAL A 233 5.83 10.68 -2.77
CA VAL A 233 5.11 9.51 -2.24
C VAL A 233 4.67 8.62 -3.41
N PRO A 234 5.02 7.31 -3.44
CA PRO A 234 4.62 6.44 -4.53
C PRO A 234 3.11 6.38 -4.74
N VAL A 235 2.66 6.41 -6.00
CA VAL A 235 1.24 6.32 -6.35
C VAL A 235 1.00 5.15 -7.30
N PHE A 236 0.09 4.26 -6.93
CA PHE A 236 -0.40 3.18 -7.78
C PHE A 236 -1.82 3.47 -8.25
N PHE A 237 -2.09 3.21 -9.52
CA PHE A 237 -3.41 3.27 -10.12
C PHE A 237 -3.79 1.88 -10.63
N GLY A 238 -4.95 1.39 -10.20
CA GLY A 238 -5.65 0.29 -10.85
C GLY A 238 -6.93 0.83 -11.47
N GLN A 239 -7.16 0.58 -12.76
CA GLN A 239 -8.31 1.14 -13.48
C GLN A 239 -8.90 0.13 -14.47
N GLY A 240 -10.23 0.02 -14.52
CA GLY A 240 -10.92 -0.75 -15.55
C GLY A 240 -11.07 0.06 -16.85
N SER A 241 -10.81 -0.52 -18.02
CA SER A 241 -10.95 0.22 -19.29
C SER A 241 -12.40 0.56 -19.67
N ARG A 242 -13.38 -0.09 -19.03
CA ARG A 242 -14.83 0.17 -19.17
C ARG A 242 -15.44 0.76 -17.90
N ASP A 243 -14.63 1.40 -17.06
CA ASP A 243 -15.16 2.17 -15.92
C ASP A 243 -15.95 3.39 -16.43
N THR A 244 -17.26 3.39 -16.17
CA THR A 244 -18.18 4.46 -16.55
C THR A 244 -18.33 5.54 -15.48
N VAL A 245 -17.81 5.31 -14.27
CA VAL A 245 -17.84 6.25 -13.14
C VAL A 245 -16.61 7.16 -13.19
N PHE A 246 -15.43 6.56 -13.32
CA PHE A 246 -14.17 7.27 -13.53
C PHE A 246 -13.51 6.77 -14.83
N PRO A 247 -13.77 7.45 -15.96
CA PRO A 247 -13.29 7.00 -17.27
C PRO A 247 -11.77 6.84 -17.31
N VAL A 248 -11.31 5.73 -17.91
CA VAL A 248 -9.89 5.37 -17.96
C VAL A 248 -9.03 6.46 -18.60
N ASP A 249 -9.49 7.11 -19.66
CA ASP A 249 -8.75 8.17 -20.36
C ASP A 249 -8.40 9.34 -19.45
N ARG A 250 -9.30 9.68 -18.50
CA ARG A 250 -9.07 10.76 -17.53
C ARG A 250 -8.02 10.35 -16.50
N GLN A 251 -8.10 9.11 -16.01
CA GLN A 251 -7.13 8.58 -15.05
C GLN A 251 -5.75 8.43 -15.67
N GLU A 252 -5.68 8.01 -16.93
CA GLU A 252 -4.44 7.95 -17.69
C GLU A 252 -3.86 9.34 -17.93
N ALA A 253 -4.67 10.32 -18.34
CA ALA A 253 -4.21 11.69 -18.49
C ALA A 253 -3.60 12.23 -17.19
N PHE A 254 -4.22 11.96 -16.04
CA PHE A 254 -3.68 12.33 -14.74
C PHE A 254 -2.35 11.62 -14.42
N PHE A 255 -2.27 10.31 -14.66
CA PHE A 255 -1.02 9.54 -14.53
C PHE A 255 0.11 10.11 -15.40
N ARG A 256 -0.19 10.47 -16.66
CA ARG A 256 0.78 11.11 -17.56
C ARG A 256 1.21 12.49 -17.05
N ALA A 257 0.26 13.27 -16.54
CA ALA A 257 0.53 14.59 -15.98
C ALA A 257 1.47 14.55 -14.76
N ILE A 258 1.39 13.50 -13.91
CA ILE A 258 2.34 13.27 -12.80
C ILE A 258 3.77 13.20 -13.34
N SER A 259 4.03 12.33 -14.31
CA SER A 259 5.36 12.12 -14.88
C SER A 259 5.86 13.34 -15.66
N ALA A 260 4.96 14.08 -16.33
CA ALA A 260 5.31 15.30 -17.04
C ALA A 260 5.71 16.44 -16.09
N ARG A 261 5.00 16.60 -14.96
CA ARG A 261 5.29 17.65 -13.98
C ARG A 261 6.47 17.30 -13.07
N SER A 262 6.73 16.01 -12.84
CA SER A 262 7.87 15.55 -12.05
C SER A 262 8.52 14.33 -12.72
N PRO A 263 9.50 14.53 -13.62
CA PRO A 263 10.24 13.43 -14.21
C PRO A 263 10.83 12.50 -13.14
N GLY A 264 10.65 11.19 -13.33
CA GLY A 264 11.06 10.17 -12.36
C GLY A 264 10.20 10.09 -11.11
N TYR A 265 8.97 10.64 -11.11
CA TYR A 265 8.02 10.40 -10.04
C TYR A 265 7.68 8.90 -9.94
N PRO A 266 7.66 8.30 -8.73
CA PRO A 266 7.34 6.88 -8.56
C PRO A 266 5.84 6.62 -8.72
N THR A 267 5.39 6.49 -9.96
CA THR A 267 3.98 6.19 -10.28
C THR A 267 3.87 4.91 -11.10
N ARG A 268 2.83 4.11 -10.84
CA ARG A 268 2.49 2.90 -11.62
C ARG A 268 1.02 2.87 -11.97
N PHE A 269 0.70 2.42 -13.17
CA PHE A 269 -0.65 2.26 -13.67
C PHE A 269 -0.87 0.83 -14.16
N VAL A 270 -1.96 0.21 -13.72
CA VAL A 270 -2.43 -1.07 -14.19
C VAL A 270 -3.85 -0.90 -14.73
N ARG A 271 -3.98 -1.05 -16.05
CA ARG A 271 -5.27 -1.07 -16.73
C ARG A 271 -5.76 -2.51 -16.85
N PHE A 272 -6.97 -2.78 -16.38
CA PHE A 272 -7.65 -4.06 -16.59
C PHE A 272 -8.51 -3.92 -17.84
N GLU A 273 -8.06 -4.50 -18.96
CA GLU A 273 -8.77 -4.42 -20.24
C GLU A 273 -10.14 -5.09 -20.13
N SER A 274 -11.19 -4.47 -20.67
CA SER A 274 -12.61 -4.81 -20.48
C SER A 274 -13.15 -4.71 -19.04
N GLY A 275 -12.31 -4.35 -18.05
CA GLY A 275 -12.71 -4.24 -16.64
C GLY A 275 -13.63 -3.05 -16.36
N THR A 276 -14.55 -3.22 -15.41
CA THR A 276 -15.47 -2.19 -14.90
C THR A 276 -14.95 -1.53 -13.62
N HIS A 277 -15.73 -0.60 -13.06
CA HIS A 277 -15.38 0.21 -11.88
C HIS A 277 -14.82 -0.57 -10.67
N GLY A 278 -15.42 -1.71 -10.32
CA GLY A 278 -14.99 -2.54 -9.18
C GLY A 278 -13.78 -3.44 -9.46
N THR A 279 -13.34 -3.55 -10.73
CA THR A 279 -12.29 -4.49 -11.16
C THR A 279 -10.96 -4.26 -10.44
N PRO A 280 -10.48 -3.02 -10.24
CA PRO A 280 -9.21 -2.79 -9.55
C PRO A 280 -9.19 -3.34 -8.12
N ILE A 281 -10.27 -3.17 -7.35
CA ILE A 281 -10.37 -3.72 -5.98
C ILE A 281 -10.25 -5.25 -6.01
N ARG A 282 -10.88 -5.89 -7.00
CA ARG A 282 -10.87 -7.35 -7.20
C ARG A 282 -9.50 -7.90 -7.64
N MET A 283 -8.80 -7.16 -8.50
CA MET A 283 -7.70 -7.70 -9.28
C MET A 283 -6.32 -7.17 -8.90
N THR A 284 -6.21 -6.12 -8.07
CA THR A 284 -4.89 -5.62 -7.64
C THR A 284 -4.06 -6.71 -6.97
N ASP A 285 -2.84 -6.92 -7.49
CA ASP A 285 -1.84 -7.77 -6.85
C ASP A 285 -1.22 -7.02 -5.65
N TRP A 286 -1.84 -7.16 -4.49
CA TRP A 286 -1.42 -6.49 -3.26
C TRP A 286 0.06 -6.68 -2.94
N ARG A 287 0.57 -7.91 -3.02
CA ARG A 287 1.97 -8.18 -2.68
C ARG A 287 2.92 -7.50 -3.65
N GLY A 288 2.68 -7.63 -4.96
CA GLY A 288 3.51 -6.99 -5.98
C GLY A 288 3.54 -5.46 -5.85
N VAL A 289 2.38 -4.84 -5.65
CA VAL A 289 2.29 -3.38 -5.48
C VAL A 289 2.96 -2.91 -4.19
N LEU A 290 2.71 -3.57 -3.06
CA LEU A 290 3.31 -3.20 -1.78
C LEU A 290 4.83 -3.40 -1.79
N ASN A 291 5.33 -4.53 -2.33
CA ASN A 291 6.77 -4.76 -2.46
C ASN A 291 7.45 -3.74 -3.37
N TRP A 292 6.79 -3.31 -4.46
CA TRP A 292 7.30 -2.22 -5.27
C TRP A 292 7.44 -0.94 -4.45
N MET A 293 6.40 -0.51 -3.74
CA MET A 293 6.48 0.71 -2.94
C MET A 293 7.51 0.59 -1.80
N LEU A 294 7.61 -0.57 -1.14
CA LEU A 294 8.61 -0.86 -0.13
C LEU A 294 10.03 -0.76 -0.69
N SER A 295 10.26 -1.20 -1.93
CA SER A 295 11.55 -1.08 -2.59
C SER A 295 12.00 0.36 -2.84
N LEU A 296 11.08 1.33 -2.74
CA LEU A 296 11.37 2.76 -2.89
C LEU A 296 11.59 3.47 -1.55
N ARG A 297 11.39 2.79 -0.41
CA ARG A 297 11.70 3.35 0.90
C ARG A 297 13.21 3.36 1.11
N HIS A 298 13.72 4.50 1.55
CA HIS A 298 15.10 4.73 1.95
C HIS A 298 15.18 4.89 3.46
#